data_AF-A0A6L9ZNC9-F1
#
_entry.id   AF-A0A6L9ZNC9-F1
#
_cell.length_a   1.000
_cell.length_b   1.000
_cell.length_c   1.000
_cell.angle_alpha   90.00
_cell.angle_beta   90.00
_cell.angle_gamma   90.00
#
_symmetry.space_group_name_H-M   'P 1'
#
loop_
_entity.id
_entity.type
_entity.pdbx_description
1 polymer ?
#
loop_
_entity_poly.entity_id
_entity_poly.type
_entity_poly.pdbx_seq_one_letter_code
_entity_poly.pdbx_strand_id
1 'polypeptide(L)'
;MHLRSLGIINNPKTSKPPLASVFIRCEENANLNHLSEYGIQIKQSKGKIRTAFVPLEHIGRLSEESAIDRITPSRYLKALLDEAKNTIGLPNFQTKTGLTGKGVIIGIIDSGIDTTHPAFTGRILQIWDHTLSNDGNSEYPEGLELTGNLPKRILAMSRDQTGHGTHIAGIAAGNDPAFTGVAPAADLVIVKAVLTYSRRCTNAGFFSQKKKLTAVYTEVMSSPCV
;
A
#
# COMPACT_ATOMS: atom_id res chain seq x y z
N MET A 1 63.77 3.35 -14.86
CA MET A 1 62.99 3.21 -16.11
C MET A 1 62.35 1.81 -16.03
N HIS A 2 61.07 1.57 -15.77
CA HIS A 2 59.82 2.29 -15.96
C HIS A 2 58.97 2.32 -14.67
N LEU A 3 58.58 3.53 -14.26
CA LEU A 3 57.45 3.84 -13.38
C LEU A 3 56.16 3.65 -14.19
N ARG A 4 55.30 2.66 -13.91
CA ARG A 4 53.82 2.65 -14.09
C ARG A 4 53.24 1.34 -13.54
N SER A 5 53.29 1.12 -12.23
CA SER A 5 52.28 0.25 -11.61
C SER A 5 50.95 0.99 -11.69
N LEU A 6 50.01 0.43 -12.43
CA LEU A 6 48.62 0.88 -12.50
C LEU A 6 48.11 1.08 -11.08
N GLY A 7 47.76 2.32 -10.74
CA GLY A 7 47.16 2.69 -9.47
C GLY A 7 45.83 1.97 -9.29
N ILE A 8 45.88 0.76 -8.74
CA ILE A 8 44.74 0.18 -8.05
C ILE A 8 44.70 0.92 -6.70
N ILE A 9 44.04 2.07 -6.72
CA ILE A 9 43.50 2.64 -5.50
C ILE A 9 42.44 1.64 -5.07
N ASN A 10 42.78 0.79 -4.09
CA ASN A 10 41.73 0.09 -3.35
C ASN A 10 40.86 1.21 -2.78
N ASN A 11 39.67 1.40 -3.34
CA ASN A 11 38.72 2.33 -2.78
C ASN A 11 37.94 1.50 -1.77
N PRO A 12 38.26 1.54 -0.46
CA PRO A 12 37.38 0.97 0.55
C PRO A 12 36.19 1.93 0.63
N LYS A 13 35.39 1.99 -0.44
CA LYS A 13 33.97 2.29 -0.28
C LYS A 13 33.50 1.16 0.61
N THR A 14 33.51 1.43 1.91
CA THR A 14 32.85 0.69 2.96
C THR A 14 31.47 0.35 2.40
N SER A 15 31.32 -0.85 1.83
CA SER A 15 30.02 -1.31 1.39
C SER A 15 29.23 -1.38 2.68
N LYS A 16 28.22 -0.51 2.81
CA LYS A 16 27.32 -0.53 3.96
C LYS A 16 26.93 -2.00 4.18
N PRO A 17 27.06 -2.53 5.41
CA PRO A 17 26.82 -3.94 5.66
C PRO A 17 25.42 -4.30 5.15
N PRO A 18 25.25 -5.47 4.51
CA PRO A 18 23.96 -5.88 3.99
C PRO A 18 22.94 -5.90 5.14
N LEU A 19 21.84 -5.17 4.97
CA LEU A 19 20.75 -5.07 5.95
C LEU A 19 19.64 -6.06 5.59
N ALA A 20 19.22 -6.85 6.56
CA ALA A 20 18.01 -7.64 6.49
C ALA A 20 16.83 -6.83 7.08
N SER A 21 15.72 -6.77 6.35
CA SER A 21 14.44 -6.33 6.91
C SER A 21 13.75 -7.54 7.54
N VAL A 22 13.39 -7.47 8.82
CA VAL A 22 12.81 -8.59 9.57
C VAL A 22 11.57 -8.18 10.36
N PHE A 23 10.68 -9.14 10.58
CA PHE A 23 9.66 -9.11 11.62
C PHE A 23 10.18 -9.85 12.85
N ILE A 24 10.02 -9.23 14.01
CA ILE A 24 10.44 -9.75 15.31
C ILE A 24 9.18 -9.95 16.13
N ARG A 25 8.95 -11.19 16.58
CA ARG A 25 7.99 -11.48 17.64
C ARG A 25 8.73 -11.42 18.97
N CYS A 26 8.27 -10.57 19.88
CA CYS A 26 8.93 -10.30 21.15
C CYS A 26 7.93 -9.94 22.24
N GLU A 27 8.40 -9.83 23.49
CA GLU A 27 7.56 -9.34 24.58
C GLU A 27 7.08 -7.90 24.32
N GLU A 28 5.84 -7.63 24.70
CA GLU A 28 5.13 -6.39 24.33
C GLU A 28 5.83 -5.11 24.82
N ASN A 29 6.47 -5.19 25.99
CA ASN A 29 7.18 -4.07 26.60
C ASN A 29 8.70 -4.26 26.65
N ALA A 30 9.25 -5.22 25.87
CA ALA A 30 10.68 -5.45 25.81
C ALA A 30 11.45 -4.17 25.46
N ASN A 31 12.44 -3.83 26.28
CA ASN A 31 13.39 -2.77 25.97
C ASN A 31 14.54 -3.37 25.16
N LEU A 32 14.62 -2.96 23.90
CA LEU A 32 15.60 -3.47 22.93
C LEU A 32 16.48 -2.33 22.38
N ASN A 33 16.51 -1.18 23.08
CA ASN A 33 17.21 0.02 22.60
C ASN A 33 18.73 -0.17 22.57
N HIS A 34 19.29 -1.04 23.42
CA HIS A 34 20.72 -1.35 23.43
C HIS A 34 21.21 -1.95 22.12
N LEU A 35 20.32 -2.58 21.35
CA LEU A 35 20.66 -3.14 20.05
C LEU A 35 21.04 -2.09 18.99
N SER A 36 20.68 -0.82 19.22
CA SER A 36 21.06 0.28 18.32
C SER A 36 22.58 0.51 18.25
N GLU A 37 23.33 0.12 19.27
CA GLU A 37 24.80 0.16 19.28
C GLU A 37 25.42 -0.75 18.22
N TYR A 38 24.72 -1.82 17.85
CA TYR A 38 25.11 -2.76 16.79
C TYR A 38 24.48 -2.40 15.43
N GLY A 39 23.95 -1.18 15.29
CA GLY A 39 23.28 -0.75 14.06
C GLY A 39 21.93 -1.42 13.80
N ILE A 40 21.38 -2.18 14.77
CA ILE A 40 20.05 -2.76 14.67
C ILE A 40 19.01 -1.67 14.93
N GLN A 41 18.15 -1.43 13.94
CA GLN A 41 17.14 -0.38 14.01
C GLN A 41 15.74 -0.99 14.12
N ILE A 42 15.24 -1.09 15.34
CA ILE A 42 13.86 -1.50 15.61
C ILE A 42 12.95 -0.28 15.43
N LYS A 43 11.88 -0.42 14.66
CA LYS A 43 10.98 0.70 14.31
C LYS A 43 9.96 1.02 15.40
N GLN A 44 9.50 0.01 16.13
CA GLN A 44 8.51 0.16 17.20
C GLN A 44 9.19 -0.04 18.57
N SER A 45 8.84 0.80 19.54
CA SER A 45 9.34 0.68 20.92
C SER A 45 8.54 -0.31 21.78
N LYS A 46 7.33 -0.69 21.34
CA LYS A 46 6.40 -1.58 22.02
C LYS A 46 5.65 -2.45 21.01
N GLY A 47 4.91 -3.44 21.53
CA GLY A 47 4.11 -4.36 20.73
C GLY A 47 4.76 -5.73 20.59
N LYS A 48 3.92 -6.77 20.44
CA LYS A 48 4.35 -8.16 20.31
C LYS A 48 5.01 -8.49 18.96
N ILE A 49 4.74 -7.69 17.94
CA ILE A 49 5.35 -7.78 16.61
C ILE A 49 5.97 -6.43 16.29
N ARG A 50 7.26 -6.43 15.97
CA ARG A 50 8.04 -5.25 15.61
C ARG A 50 8.80 -5.50 14.31
N THR A 51 9.12 -4.46 13.57
CA THR A 51 9.97 -4.52 12.39
C THR A 51 11.35 -3.97 12.70
N ALA A 52 12.39 -4.54 12.09
CA ALA A 52 13.75 -4.06 12.26
C ALA A 52 14.56 -4.14 10.98
N PHE A 53 15.51 -3.21 10.85
CA PHE A 53 16.65 -3.36 9.94
C PHE A 53 17.85 -3.86 10.73
N VAL A 54 18.42 -4.96 10.30
CA VAL A 54 19.45 -5.71 11.03
C VAL A 54 20.64 -5.90 10.10
N PRO A 55 21.85 -5.42 10.42
CA PRO A 55 23.05 -5.84 9.73
C PRO A 55 23.16 -7.35 9.78
N LEU A 56 23.42 -7.99 8.64
CA LEU A 56 23.37 -9.46 8.54
C LEU A 56 24.34 -10.14 9.53
N GLU A 57 25.46 -9.50 9.83
CA GLU A 57 26.45 -9.94 10.83
C GLU A 57 25.94 -9.91 12.28
N HIS A 58 24.90 -9.12 12.56
CA HIS A 58 24.30 -8.97 13.90
C HIS A 58 22.96 -9.68 14.05
N ILE A 59 22.55 -10.51 13.08
CA ILE A 59 21.31 -11.30 13.19
C ILE A 59 21.39 -12.35 14.30
N GLY A 60 22.57 -12.94 14.51
CA GLY A 60 22.82 -13.89 15.60
C GLY A 60 22.62 -13.22 16.95
N ARG A 61 23.16 -12.00 17.12
CA ARG A 61 22.99 -11.21 18.35
C ARG A 61 21.53 -10.92 18.64
N LEU A 62 20.77 -10.54 17.61
CA LEU A 62 19.32 -10.32 17.75
C LEU A 62 18.59 -11.61 18.18
N SER A 63 19.03 -12.78 17.72
CA SER A 63 18.41 -14.06 18.08
C SER A 63 18.72 -14.54 19.50
N GLU A 64 19.74 -13.97 20.15
CA GLU A 64 20.12 -14.29 21.53
C GLU A 64 19.30 -13.52 22.58
N GLU A 65 18.53 -12.51 22.16
CA GLU A 65 17.71 -11.71 23.07
C GLU A 65 16.58 -12.55 23.66
N SER A 66 16.60 -12.74 24.97
CA SER A 66 15.57 -13.53 25.69
C SER A 66 14.14 -13.04 25.48
N ALA A 67 13.97 -11.74 25.22
CA ALA A 67 12.67 -11.15 24.96
C ALA A 67 12.17 -11.38 23.53
N ILE A 68 12.96 -12.01 22.65
CA ILE A 68 12.62 -12.29 21.24
C ILE A 68 12.29 -13.77 21.07
N ASP A 69 11.03 -14.04 20.72
CA ASP A 69 10.53 -15.39 20.47
C ASP A 69 10.90 -15.89 19.06
N ARG A 70 10.87 -14.98 18.07
CA ARG A 70 11.00 -15.35 16.66
C ARG A 70 11.45 -14.18 15.80
N ILE A 71 12.39 -14.46 14.89
CA ILE A 71 12.80 -13.54 13.82
C ILE A 71 12.37 -14.14 12.49
N THR A 72 11.69 -13.36 11.65
CA THR A 72 11.22 -13.77 10.32
C THR A 72 11.68 -12.76 9.28
N PRO A 73 12.38 -13.18 8.22
CA PRO A 73 12.78 -12.26 7.16
C PRO A 73 11.55 -11.70 6.44
N SER A 74 11.59 -10.40 6.12
CA SER A 74 10.62 -9.80 5.21
C SER A 74 10.80 -10.43 3.84
N ARG A 75 9.70 -10.93 3.26
CA ARG A 75 9.71 -11.53 1.92
C ARG A 75 9.17 -10.50 0.93
N TYR A 76 9.78 -10.43 -0.24
CA TYR A 76 9.16 -9.75 -1.36
C TYR A 76 7.87 -10.49 -1.73
N LEU A 77 6.74 -9.80 -1.57
CA LEU A 77 5.44 -10.32 -2.00
C LEU A 77 5.30 -10.12 -3.50
N LYS A 78 4.75 -11.12 -4.18
CA LYS A 78 4.33 -11.02 -5.58
C LYS A 78 2.83 -10.79 -5.61
N ALA A 79 2.35 -9.95 -6.52
CA ALA A 79 0.93 -9.82 -6.79
C ALA A 79 0.41 -11.13 -7.41
N LEU A 80 -0.33 -11.92 -6.63
CA LEU A 80 -0.87 -13.23 -7.01
C LEU A 80 -2.37 -13.29 -6.70
N LEU A 81 -3.14 -12.39 -7.35
CA LEU A 81 -4.58 -12.27 -7.10
C LEU A 81 -5.37 -13.53 -7.53
N ASP A 82 -4.83 -14.30 -8.47
CA ASP A 82 -5.32 -15.60 -8.89
C ASP A 82 -5.27 -16.65 -7.77
N GLU A 83 -4.19 -16.68 -6.99
CA GLU A 83 -4.02 -17.62 -5.86
C GLU A 83 -4.69 -17.16 -4.56
N ALA A 84 -4.73 -15.83 -4.34
CA ALA A 84 -5.24 -15.25 -3.11
C ALA A 84 -6.69 -15.67 -2.84
N LYS A 85 -7.54 -15.74 -3.87
CA LYS A 85 -8.97 -16.09 -3.76
C LYS A 85 -9.19 -17.48 -3.19
N ASN A 86 -8.44 -18.45 -3.70
CA ASN A 86 -8.54 -19.83 -3.25
C ASN A 86 -8.08 -19.97 -1.81
N THR A 87 -6.98 -19.28 -1.48
CA THR A 87 -6.40 -19.27 -0.14
C THR A 87 -7.37 -18.72 0.91
N ILE A 88 -8.09 -17.64 0.59
CA ILE A 88 -9.10 -17.06 1.50
C ILE A 88 -10.48 -17.74 1.43
N GLY A 89 -10.64 -18.79 0.62
CA GLY A 89 -11.90 -19.51 0.47
C GLY A 89 -13.03 -18.73 -0.22
N LEU A 90 -12.68 -17.69 -0.99
CA LEU A 90 -13.66 -16.80 -1.63
C LEU A 90 -14.63 -17.53 -2.58
N PRO A 91 -14.19 -18.47 -3.45
CA PRO A 91 -15.12 -19.17 -4.34
C PRO A 91 -16.22 -19.93 -3.58
N ASN A 92 -15.86 -20.58 -2.47
CA ASN A 92 -16.81 -21.30 -1.62
C ASN A 92 -17.82 -20.35 -0.97
N PHE A 93 -17.36 -19.19 -0.49
CA PHE A 93 -18.23 -18.17 0.09
C PHE A 93 -19.21 -17.59 -0.95
N GLN A 94 -18.71 -17.24 -2.13
CA GLN A 94 -19.54 -16.69 -3.21
C GLN A 94 -20.58 -17.71 -3.71
N THR A 95 -20.20 -18.97 -3.85
CA THR A 95 -21.12 -20.05 -4.26
C THR A 95 -22.25 -20.25 -3.24
N LYS A 96 -21.93 -20.15 -1.94
CA LYS A 96 -22.92 -20.33 -0.86
C LYS A 96 -23.86 -19.14 -0.69
N THR A 97 -23.37 -17.93 -0.89
CA THR A 97 -24.11 -16.70 -0.55
C THR A 97 -24.71 -15.99 -1.77
N GLY A 98 -24.13 -16.19 -2.96
CA GLY A 98 -24.46 -15.42 -4.16
C GLY A 98 -24.08 -13.94 -4.09
N LEU A 99 -23.35 -13.51 -3.05
CA LEU A 99 -23.01 -12.11 -2.84
C LEU A 99 -21.86 -11.68 -3.76
N THR A 100 -22.10 -10.60 -4.52
CA THR A 100 -21.16 -10.06 -5.51
C THR A 100 -20.71 -8.63 -5.20
N GLY A 101 -21.25 -8.03 -4.13
CA GLY A 101 -21.06 -6.61 -3.82
C GLY A 101 -22.03 -5.67 -4.52
N LYS A 102 -23.02 -6.18 -5.28
CA LYS A 102 -24.03 -5.35 -5.94
C LYS A 102 -24.76 -4.45 -4.93
N GLY A 103 -24.80 -3.14 -5.21
CA GLY A 103 -25.42 -2.14 -4.34
C GLY A 103 -24.56 -1.68 -3.17
N VAL A 104 -23.29 -2.13 -3.10
CA VAL A 104 -22.28 -1.66 -2.16
C VAL A 104 -21.35 -0.68 -2.86
N ILE A 105 -21.02 0.42 -2.19
CA ILE A 105 -20.00 1.36 -2.64
C ILE A 105 -18.72 1.12 -1.83
N ILE A 106 -17.60 0.96 -2.54
CA ILE A 106 -16.25 0.85 -1.97
C ILE A 106 -15.50 2.15 -2.25
N GLY A 107 -15.05 2.80 -1.18
CA GLY A 107 -14.16 3.95 -1.23
C GLY A 107 -12.70 3.50 -1.26
N ILE A 108 -11.90 4.04 -2.16
CA ILE A 108 -10.46 3.76 -2.25
C ILE A 108 -9.71 5.09 -2.20
N ILE A 109 -8.84 5.24 -1.20
CA ILE A 109 -7.96 6.41 -1.05
C ILE A 109 -6.53 5.96 -1.33
N ASP A 110 -6.03 6.28 -2.51
CA ASP A 110 -4.74 5.82 -2.97
C ASP A 110 -4.16 6.78 -4.04
N SER A 111 -3.22 6.31 -4.85
CA SER A 111 -2.60 6.98 -6.00
C SER A 111 -3.55 7.27 -7.18
N GLY A 112 -4.78 6.78 -7.15
CA GLY A 112 -5.83 7.01 -8.14
C GLY A 112 -6.39 5.73 -8.76
N ILE A 113 -6.99 5.85 -9.95
CA ILE A 113 -7.47 4.71 -10.73
C ILE A 113 -7.22 4.92 -12.23
N ASP A 114 -6.99 3.85 -12.98
CA ASP A 114 -7.17 3.84 -14.44
C ASP A 114 -8.65 3.69 -14.79
N THR A 115 -9.29 4.83 -15.09
CA THR A 115 -10.70 4.91 -15.48
C THR A 115 -11.03 4.26 -16.82
N THR A 116 -10.02 3.98 -17.65
CA THR A 116 -10.19 3.34 -18.95
C THR A 116 -10.09 1.82 -18.88
N HIS A 117 -9.71 1.28 -17.71
CA HIS A 117 -9.52 -0.14 -17.54
C HIS A 117 -10.87 -0.88 -17.66
N PRO A 118 -11.01 -1.89 -18.54
CA PRO A 118 -12.28 -2.55 -18.83
C PRO A 118 -12.92 -3.16 -17.59
N ALA A 119 -12.09 -3.65 -16.65
CA ALA A 119 -12.55 -4.19 -15.39
C ALA A 119 -13.46 -3.24 -14.59
N PHE A 120 -13.33 -1.91 -14.70
CA PHE A 120 -14.10 -0.94 -13.90
C PHE A 120 -15.22 -0.22 -14.68
N THR A 121 -15.45 -0.61 -15.93
CA THR A 121 -16.38 0.07 -16.85
C THR A 121 -17.76 0.26 -16.22
N GLY A 122 -18.22 1.51 -16.16
CA GLY A 122 -19.56 1.88 -15.70
C GLY A 122 -19.79 1.79 -14.19
N ARG A 123 -18.75 1.54 -13.37
CA ARG A 123 -18.86 1.37 -11.91
C ARG A 123 -18.13 2.42 -11.08
N ILE A 124 -17.31 3.27 -11.71
CA ILE A 124 -16.69 4.40 -11.02
C ILE A 124 -17.74 5.52 -10.93
N LEU A 125 -18.28 5.74 -9.74
CA LEU A 125 -19.31 6.75 -9.49
C LEU A 125 -18.71 8.15 -9.44
N GLN A 126 -17.55 8.27 -8.82
CA GLN A 126 -16.92 9.55 -8.50
C GLN A 126 -15.41 9.36 -8.27
N ILE A 127 -14.66 10.38 -8.66
CA ILE A 127 -13.24 10.50 -8.35
C ILE A 127 -13.00 11.87 -7.71
N TRP A 128 -12.23 11.93 -6.63
CA TRP A 128 -11.74 13.16 -6.06
C TRP A 128 -10.21 13.19 -6.20
N ASP A 129 -9.68 14.06 -7.04
CA ASP A 129 -8.25 14.13 -7.31
C ASP A 129 -7.60 15.34 -6.64
N HIS A 130 -6.88 15.11 -5.53
CA HIS A 130 -6.13 16.13 -4.79
C HIS A 130 -4.90 16.67 -5.54
N THR A 131 -4.53 16.08 -6.68
CA THR A 131 -3.44 16.59 -7.53
C THR A 131 -3.89 17.71 -8.46
N LEU A 132 -5.20 17.86 -8.66
CA LEU A 132 -5.79 18.87 -9.52
C LEU A 132 -6.23 20.07 -8.68
N SER A 133 -5.98 21.27 -9.18
CA SER A 133 -6.44 22.51 -8.56
C SER A 133 -7.83 22.86 -9.08
N ASN A 134 -8.73 23.26 -8.18
CA ASN A 134 -10.03 23.80 -8.56
C ASN A 134 -9.90 25.28 -8.92
N ASP A 135 -10.92 25.81 -9.60
CA ASP A 135 -11.07 27.23 -9.91
C ASP A 135 -11.38 28.12 -8.69
N GLY A 136 -11.40 27.53 -7.48
CA GLY A 136 -11.69 28.22 -6.22
C GLY A 136 -13.18 28.32 -5.87
N ASN A 137 -14.09 27.76 -6.68
CA ASN A 137 -15.53 27.78 -6.43
C ASN A 137 -16.09 26.50 -5.78
N SER A 138 -15.25 25.57 -5.36
CA SER A 138 -15.65 24.32 -4.69
C SER A 138 -15.68 24.47 -3.17
N GLU A 139 -16.61 23.77 -2.53
CA GLU A 139 -16.73 23.67 -1.06
C GLU A 139 -15.44 23.17 -0.38
N TYR A 140 -14.61 22.43 -1.12
CA TYR A 140 -13.29 21.98 -0.68
C TYR A 140 -12.18 22.69 -1.47
N PRO A 141 -11.28 23.44 -0.82
CA PRO A 141 -10.27 24.26 -1.51
C PRO A 141 -9.13 23.45 -2.14
N GLU A 142 -9.05 22.15 -1.87
CA GLU A 142 -8.03 21.24 -2.41
C GLU A 142 -8.69 20.08 -3.17
N GLY A 143 -8.27 19.87 -4.41
CA GLY A 143 -8.62 18.70 -5.21
C GLY A 143 -9.93 18.81 -6.02
N LEU A 144 -9.92 18.28 -7.25
CA LEU A 144 -11.06 18.33 -8.17
C LEU A 144 -11.97 17.11 -8.04
N GLU A 145 -13.24 17.39 -7.79
CA GLU A 145 -14.29 16.38 -7.83
C GLU A 145 -14.70 16.13 -9.29
N LEU A 146 -14.58 14.87 -9.71
CA LEU A 146 -14.93 14.36 -11.01
C LEU A 146 -16.11 13.40 -10.86
N THR A 147 -17.32 13.89 -11.17
CA THR A 147 -18.57 13.11 -11.12
C THR A 147 -19.18 12.89 -12.50
N GLY A 148 -19.84 11.75 -12.69
CA GLY A 148 -20.65 11.45 -13.87
C GLY A 148 -19.88 10.98 -15.12
N ASN A 149 -20.57 10.92 -16.26
CA ASN A 149 -20.01 10.58 -17.57
C ASN A 149 -19.16 11.74 -18.12
N LEU A 150 -18.05 12.02 -17.45
CA LEU A 150 -17.11 13.04 -17.89
C LEU A 150 -16.48 12.63 -19.22
N PRO A 151 -16.28 13.55 -20.17
CA PRO A 151 -15.61 13.24 -21.42
C PRO A 151 -14.24 12.65 -21.13
N LYS A 152 -13.84 11.60 -21.88
CA LYS A 152 -12.58 10.85 -21.68
C LYS A 152 -11.34 11.72 -21.45
N ARG A 153 -11.32 12.93 -22.02
CA ARG A 153 -10.26 13.93 -21.81
C ARG A 153 -10.08 14.36 -20.35
N ILE A 154 -11.16 14.51 -19.59
CA ILE A 154 -11.14 14.92 -18.17
C ILE A 154 -10.75 13.72 -17.29
N LEU A 155 -11.26 12.53 -17.63
CA LEU A 155 -10.87 11.29 -16.95
C LEU A 155 -9.37 10.96 -17.16
N ALA A 156 -8.81 11.31 -18.32
CA ALA A 156 -7.39 11.19 -18.60
C ALA A 156 -6.51 12.15 -17.76
N MET A 157 -7.06 13.25 -17.23
CA MET A 157 -6.32 14.16 -16.34
C MET A 157 -6.12 13.52 -14.95
N SER A 158 -7.10 12.76 -14.46
CA SER A 158 -7.03 12.02 -13.20
C SER A 158 -6.64 10.56 -13.44
N ARG A 159 -5.48 10.33 -14.06
CA ARG A 159 -4.92 8.99 -14.24
C ARG A 159 -4.08 8.57 -13.02
N ASP A 160 -4.18 7.30 -12.65
CA ASP A 160 -3.19 6.67 -11.76
C ASP A 160 -1.86 6.53 -12.50
N GLN A 161 -0.84 7.21 -12.00
CA GLN A 161 0.50 7.24 -12.60
C GLN A 161 1.40 6.14 -12.03
N THR A 162 1.03 5.55 -10.90
CA THR A 162 1.83 4.55 -10.19
C THR A 162 1.31 3.14 -10.42
N GLY A 163 0.00 3.00 -10.67
CA GLY A 163 -0.71 1.74 -10.82
C GLY A 163 -1.16 1.11 -9.49
N HIS A 164 -0.74 1.65 -8.34
CA HIS A 164 -1.01 1.06 -7.02
C HIS A 164 -2.50 1.07 -6.67
N GLY A 165 -3.17 2.22 -6.86
CA GLY A 165 -4.58 2.37 -6.56
C GLY A 165 -5.46 1.57 -7.53
N THR A 166 -5.06 1.51 -8.80
CA THR A 166 -5.68 0.66 -9.81
C THR A 166 -5.59 -0.82 -9.43
N HIS A 167 -4.43 -1.25 -8.91
CA HIS A 167 -4.23 -2.62 -8.45
C HIS A 167 -5.10 -2.95 -7.22
N ILE A 168 -5.15 -2.06 -6.22
CA ILE A 168 -6.02 -2.22 -5.05
C ILE A 168 -7.50 -2.27 -5.47
N ALA A 169 -7.92 -1.40 -6.39
CA ALA A 169 -9.27 -1.43 -6.94
C ALA A 169 -9.58 -2.77 -7.64
N GLY A 170 -8.58 -3.35 -8.31
CA GLY A 170 -8.67 -4.68 -8.91
C GLY A 170 -8.92 -5.78 -7.88
N ILE A 171 -8.16 -5.78 -6.77
CA ILE A 171 -8.35 -6.74 -5.66
C ILE A 171 -9.75 -6.60 -5.06
N ALA A 172 -10.17 -5.37 -4.76
CA ALA A 172 -11.44 -5.12 -4.10
C ALA A 172 -12.63 -5.44 -5.00
N ALA A 173 -12.63 -4.93 -6.24
CA ALA A 173 -13.81 -4.90 -7.08
C ALA A 173 -13.53 -5.05 -8.58
N GLY A 174 -12.38 -5.58 -9.00
CA GLY A 174 -12.10 -5.85 -10.41
C GLY A 174 -13.16 -6.78 -11.02
N ASN A 175 -13.64 -6.49 -12.23
CA ASN A 175 -14.53 -7.39 -12.96
C ASN A 175 -13.91 -7.76 -14.31
N ASP A 176 -12.81 -8.50 -14.24
CA ASP A 176 -12.10 -9.04 -15.39
C ASP A 176 -12.26 -10.56 -15.46
N PRO A 177 -12.38 -11.17 -16.66
CA PRO A 177 -12.51 -12.62 -16.82
C PRO A 177 -11.32 -13.42 -16.27
N ALA A 178 -10.10 -12.86 -16.33
CA ALA A 178 -8.91 -13.48 -15.77
C ALA A 178 -8.73 -13.09 -14.29
N PHE A 179 -8.96 -11.82 -13.94
CA PHE A 179 -8.69 -11.28 -12.61
C PHE A 179 -9.90 -10.56 -11.98
N THR A 180 -10.83 -11.35 -11.45
CA THR A 180 -11.98 -10.83 -10.69
C THR A 180 -11.57 -10.38 -9.27
N GLY A 181 -12.18 -9.35 -8.71
CA GLY A 181 -11.98 -8.93 -7.32
C GLY A 181 -12.88 -9.69 -6.35
N VAL A 182 -12.83 -9.29 -5.08
CA VAL A 182 -13.69 -9.86 -4.02
C VAL A 182 -15.16 -9.52 -4.24
N ALA A 183 -15.44 -8.27 -4.62
CA ALA A 183 -16.77 -7.71 -4.82
C ALA A 183 -16.92 -7.14 -6.24
N PRO A 184 -16.96 -7.99 -7.28
CA PRO A 184 -16.89 -7.56 -8.69
C PRO A 184 -18.07 -6.70 -9.16
N ALA A 185 -19.20 -6.75 -8.46
CA ALA A 185 -20.39 -5.94 -8.78
C ALA A 185 -20.53 -4.69 -7.90
N ALA A 186 -19.55 -4.38 -7.05
CA ALA A 186 -19.55 -3.15 -6.25
C ALA A 186 -19.25 -1.92 -7.11
N ASP A 187 -19.81 -0.79 -6.69
CA ASP A 187 -19.50 0.52 -7.25
C ASP A 187 -18.29 1.13 -6.53
N LEU A 188 -17.53 1.98 -7.22
CA LEU A 188 -16.28 2.56 -6.74
C LEU A 188 -16.38 4.08 -6.58
N VAL A 189 -15.86 4.57 -5.46
CA VAL A 189 -15.54 5.99 -5.25
C VAL A 189 -14.04 6.08 -4.99
N ILE A 190 -13.33 6.90 -5.77
CA ILE A 190 -11.88 6.97 -5.73
C ILE A 190 -11.45 8.33 -5.19
N VAL A 191 -10.51 8.34 -4.27
CA VAL A 191 -9.82 9.55 -3.81
C VAL A 191 -8.36 9.37 -4.17
N LYS A 192 -7.88 10.19 -5.10
CA LYS A 192 -6.47 10.25 -5.47
C LYS A 192 -5.76 11.21 -4.54
N ALA A 193 -4.91 10.66 -3.68
CA ALA A 193 -4.09 11.39 -2.71
C ALA A 193 -2.60 11.31 -3.08
N VAL A 194 -1.89 12.42 -2.95
CA VAL A 194 -0.43 12.44 -3.10
C VAL A 194 0.21 11.83 -1.85
N LEU A 195 0.57 10.55 -1.90
CA LEU A 195 1.36 9.89 -0.85
C LEU A 195 2.86 10.27 -0.98
N THR A 196 3.19 11.56 -1.06
CA THR A 196 4.58 12.01 -0.94
C THR A 196 4.89 12.25 0.54
N TYR A 197 6.00 11.68 1.02
CA TYR A 197 6.48 11.57 2.40
C TYR A 197 6.48 12.88 3.25
N SER A 198 6.22 14.05 2.66
CA SER A 198 6.25 15.36 3.33
C SER A 198 4.87 16.00 3.56
N ARG A 199 3.78 15.49 2.98
CA ARG A 199 2.43 16.04 3.21
C ARG A 199 1.55 15.03 3.91
N ARG A 200 1.41 15.20 5.23
CA ARG A 200 0.35 14.52 5.99
C ARG A 200 -0.99 14.85 5.33
N CYS A 201 -1.76 13.84 4.95
CA CYS A 201 -3.18 14.01 4.65
C CYS A 201 -3.88 14.35 5.98
N THR A 202 -3.93 15.62 6.33
CA THR A 202 -4.50 16.06 7.61
C THR A 202 -6.02 16.15 7.58
N ASN A 203 -6.66 16.15 6.41
CA ASN A 203 -8.12 16.19 6.29
C ASN A 203 -8.60 15.41 5.06
N ALA A 204 -8.83 14.10 5.20
CA ALA A 204 -9.76 13.40 4.31
C ALA A 204 -11.18 13.71 4.82
N GLY A 205 -11.80 14.76 4.28
CA GLY A 205 -13.18 15.12 4.61
C GLY A 205 -14.11 13.96 4.26
N PHE A 206 -14.91 13.51 5.22
CA PHE A 206 -15.88 12.44 5.06
C PHE A 206 -17.03 12.95 4.15
N PHE A 207 -17.07 12.49 2.90
CA PHE A 207 -18.09 12.90 1.94
C PHE A 207 -19.41 12.14 2.22
N SER A 208 -20.41 12.85 2.74
CA SER A 208 -21.75 12.32 2.98
C SER A 208 -22.65 12.67 1.80
N GLN A 209 -22.68 11.80 0.78
CA GLN A 209 -23.81 11.76 -0.15
C GLN A 209 -24.55 10.44 0.00
N LYS A 210 -25.59 10.44 0.85
CA LYS A 210 -26.84 9.63 0.84
C LYS A 210 -26.89 8.24 0.15
N LYS A 211 -25.79 7.49 0.07
CA LYS A 211 -25.76 6.05 -0.26
C LYS A 211 -24.63 5.40 0.54
N LYS A 212 -24.91 4.22 1.08
CA LYS A 212 -24.07 3.45 2.01
C LYS A 212 -22.65 3.26 1.46
N LEU A 213 -21.71 4.12 1.87
CA LEU A 213 -20.28 3.87 1.75
C LEU A 213 -19.92 2.84 2.83
N THR A 214 -19.67 1.60 2.45
CA THR A 214 -19.58 0.48 3.40
C THR A 214 -18.14 0.14 3.78
N ALA A 215 -17.16 0.52 2.95
CA ALA A 215 -15.74 0.29 3.22
C ALA A 215 -14.89 1.41 2.61
N VAL A 216 -13.87 1.85 3.36
CA VAL A 216 -12.83 2.78 2.88
C VAL A 216 -11.49 2.05 3.00
N TYR A 217 -10.83 1.83 1.87
CA TYR A 217 -9.47 1.29 1.83
C TYR A 217 -8.49 2.45 1.78
N THR A 218 -7.66 2.57 2.83
CA THR A 218 -6.53 3.49 2.88
C THR A 218 -5.29 2.68 3.24
N GLU A 219 -4.29 2.62 2.37
CA GLU A 219 -2.99 2.10 2.76
C GLU A 219 -2.14 3.27 3.27
N VAL A 220 -2.25 3.57 4.57
CA VAL A 220 -1.23 4.38 5.24
C VAL A 220 -0.03 3.45 5.38
N MET A 221 1.00 3.64 4.54
CA MET A 221 2.27 2.89 4.56
C MET A 221 3.07 3.10 5.87
N SER A 222 2.51 2.70 7.01
CA SER A 222 3.20 2.65 8.30
C SER A 222 2.81 1.46 9.16
N SER A 223 2.01 0.51 8.68
CA SER A 223 1.79 -0.76 9.36
C SER A 223 1.49 -1.87 8.36
N PRO A 224 2.03 -3.09 8.57
CA PRO A 224 1.83 -4.21 7.66
C PRO A 224 0.33 -4.54 7.57
N CYS A 225 -0.15 -4.65 6.33
CA CYS A 225 -1.35 -5.40 5.99
C CYS A 225 -1.18 -6.83 6.54
N VAL A 226 -2.23 -7.31 7.22
CA VAL A 226 -2.31 -8.59 7.94
C VAL A 226 -1.79 -9.77 7.13
#